data_AF-A0A927G6A9-F1
#
_entry.id   AF-A0A927G6A9-F1
#
_cell.length_a   1.000
_cell.length_b   1.000
_cell.length_c   1.000
_cell.angle_alpha   90.00
_cell.angle_beta   90.00
_cell.angle_gamma   90.00
#
_symmetry.space_group_name_H-M   'P 1'
#
loop_
_entity.id
_entity.type
_entity.pdbx_description
1 polymer ?
#
loop_
_entity_poly.entity_id
_entity_poly.type
_entity_poly.pdbx_seq_one_letter_code
_entity_poly.pdbx_strand_id
1 'polypeptide(L)'
;MMEKKTHISVELENWIRNTLKTGVHPEAIVNGLIKKGYDTRLAYRILLNIVANHPVSASNTSYQYETPELGIRENVLYTSDREIRVLMRNEKPYVLHLDNVLSSEECDRLISLSMGRLQPSKVVDPKTGIERSTAGRTSHGMYFSLNENSFLTTIEKRIAEITNIPMEHGEGLQVLNYKNDQEYKPHFDYFPSSKVDPEKGGQRVGTLLIYLNDVPDGGQTIFPKLGLSIVPKKGTAVYFHYTNSLGQVDPMSLHSSSPVLKGEKWVATKWIRQGNIYPKPVKVHS
;
A
#
# COMPACT_ATOMS: atom_id res chain seq x y z
N MET A 1 -12.09 20.12 28.29
CA MET A 1 -11.35 19.69 27.09
C MET A 1 -10.02 20.43 27.07
N MET A 2 -8.88 19.74 27.02
CA MET A 2 -7.58 20.41 26.82
C MET A 2 -7.49 20.92 25.38
N GLU A 3 -7.18 22.20 25.20
CA GLU A 3 -6.91 22.78 23.88
C GLU A 3 -5.67 22.11 23.26
N LYS A 4 -5.85 21.54 22.06
CA LYS A 4 -4.74 20.93 21.31
C LYS A 4 -3.89 22.03 20.69
N LYS A 5 -2.56 21.87 20.77
CA LYS A 5 -1.61 22.83 20.16
C LYS A 5 -1.69 22.76 18.64
N THR A 6 -1.88 23.91 17.99
CA THR A 6 -2.07 24.04 16.53
C THR A 6 -0.84 24.53 15.76
N HIS A 7 0.23 24.93 16.45
CA HIS A 7 1.47 25.48 15.88
C HIS A 7 2.70 24.96 16.65
N ILE A 8 3.89 24.97 16.01
CA ILE A 8 5.16 24.61 16.66
C ILE A 8 6.15 25.77 16.67
N SER A 9 7.06 25.78 17.65
CA SER A 9 8.18 26.71 17.70
C SER A 9 9.31 26.28 16.76
N VAL A 10 10.12 27.26 16.33
CA VAL A 10 11.34 27.05 15.54
C VAL A 10 12.32 26.11 16.25
N GLU A 11 12.38 26.18 17.58
CA GLU A 11 13.22 25.30 18.41
C GLU A 11 12.79 23.83 18.33
N LEU A 12 11.48 23.58 18.36
CA LEU A 12 10.94 22.23 18.22
C LEU A 12 11.16 21.70 16.80
N GLU A 13 11.03 22.57 15.79
CA GLU A 13 11.35 22.21 14.40
C GLU A 13 12.82 21.80 14.23
N ASN A 14 13.75 22.58 14.79
CA ASN A 14 15.18 22.30 14.78
C ASN A 14 15.53 21.02 15.55
N TRP A 15 14.86 20.79 16.70
CA TRP A 15 15.02 19.55 17.45
C TRP A 15 14.56 18.33 16.64
N ILE A 16 13.42 18.40 15.96
CA ILE A 16 12.91 17.31 15.09
C ILE A 16 13.91 17.05 13.96
N ARG A 17 14.42 18.09 13.30
CA ARG A 17 15.44 17.98 12.24
C ARG A 17 16.70 17.25 12.72
N ASN A 18 17.24 17.64 13.87
CA ASN A 18 18.44 17.01 14.42
C ASN A 18 18.18 15.58 14.88
N THR A 19 17.01 15.32 15.47
CA THR A 19 16.61 13.98 15.92
C THR A 19 16.49 13.03 14.73
N LEU A 20 15.94 13.47 13.60
CA LEU A 20 15.91 12.68 12.37
C LEU A 20 17.32 12.34 11.84
N LYS A 21 18.27 13.28 11.91
CA LYS A 21 19.68 13.04 11.52
C LYS A 21 20.38 11.98 12.37
N THR A 22 19.93 11.77 13.61
CA THR A 22 20.44 10.70 14.49
C THR A 22 19.85 9.32 14.21
N GLY A 23 19.01 9.15 13.16
CA GLY A 23 18.44 7.86 12.76
C GLY A 23 17.21 7.43 13.57
N VAL A 24 16.68 8.33 14.41
CA VAL A 24 15.41 8.12 15.12
C VAL A 24 14.27 8.02 14.11
N HIS A 25 13.43 7.00 14.26
CA HIS A 25 12.34 6.77 13.32
C HIS A 25 11.33 7.94 13.37
N PRO A 26 10.90 8.47 12.21
CA PRO A 26 9.91 9.56 12.12
C PRO A 26 8.67 9.36 13.00
N GLU A 27 8.21 8.10 13.10
CA GLU A 27 7.06 7.72 13.92
C GLU A 27 7.27 7.92 15.43
N ALA A 28 8.49 7.72 15.94
CA ALA A 28 8.80 7.96 17.35
C ALA A 28 8.68 9.45 17.70
N ILE A 29 8.98 10.33 16.74
CA ILE A 29 8.83 11.77 16.87
C ILE A 29 7.35 12.16 16.87
N VAL A 30 6.56 11.63 15.93
CA VAL A 30 5.11 11.87 15.86
C VAL A 30 4.40 11.38 17.13
N ASN A 31 4.72 10.17 17.59
CA ASN A 31 4.18 9.62 18.83
C ASN A 31 4.56 10.49 20.05
N GLY A 32 5.78 11.04 20.07
CA GLY A 32 6.21 12.00 21.09
C GLY A 32 5.41 13.31 21.06
N LEU A 33 5.11 13.83 19.88
CA LEU A 33 4.29 15.04 19.70
C LEU A 33 2.85 14.81 20.14
N ILE A 34 2.24 13.70 19.75
CA ILE A 34 0.87 13.34 20.16
C ILE A 34 0.79 13.19 21.69
N LYS A 35 1.76 12.50 22.30
CA LYS A 35 1.86 12.40 23.77
C LYS A 35 2.01 13.75 24.48
N LYS A 36 2.60 14.75 23.80
CA LYS A 36 2.72 16.13 24.30
C LYS A 36 1.52 17.03 23.98
N GLY A 37 0.41 16.46 23.48
CA GLY A 37 -0.85 17.16 23.26
C GLY A 37 -0.96 17.89 21.91
N TYR A 38 -0.10 17.58 20.95
CA TYR A 38 -0.25 18.09 19.58
C TYR A 38 -1.33 17.30 18.83
N ASP A 39 -2.07 17.99 17.94
CA ASP A 39 -3.03 17.32 17.08
C ASP A 39 -2.34 16.32 16.13
N THR A 40 -2.97 15.16 15.92
CA THR A 40 -2.43 14.08 15.10
C THR A 40 -2.15 14.53 13.67
N ARG A 41 -3.09 15.24 13.02
CA ARG A 41 -2.89 15.71 11.63
C ARG A 41 -1.78 16.74 11.56
N LEU A 42 -1.68 17.60 12.57
CA LEU A 42 -0.58 18.56 12.68
C LEU A 42 0.78 17.89 12.88
N ALA A 43 0.89 16.91 13.78
CA ALA A 43 2.13 16.18 14.05
C ALA A 43 2.66 15.47 12.80
N TYR A 44 1.76 14.85 12.02
CA TYR A 44 2.11 14.28 10.72
C TYR A 44 2.48 15.36 9.71
N ARG A 45 1.72 16.47 9.59
CA ARG A 45 2.04 17.58 8.67
C ARG A 45 3.42 18.20 8.94
N ILE A 46 3.80 18.36 10.20
CA ILE A 46 5.12 18.88 10.60
C ILE A 46 6.23 17.92 10.19
N LEU A 47 6.06 16.63 10.50
CA LEU A 47 7.01 15.62 10.08
C LEU A 47 7.15 15.60 8.55
N LEU A 48 6.04 15.72 7.82
CA LEU A 48 6.00 15.77 6.37
C LEU A 48 6.79 16.97 5.82
N ASN A 49 6.61 18.17 6.37
CA ASN A 49 7.35 19.38 5.94
C ASN A 49 8.86 19.28 6.21
N ILE A 50 9.24 18.65 7.31
CA ILE A 50 10.65 18.53 7.70
C ILE A 50 11.36 17.44 6.89
N VAL A 51 10.71 16.29 6.70
CA VAL A 51 11.23 15.17 5.90
C VAL A 51 11.27 15.52 4.41
N ALA A 52 10.30 16.28 3.89
CA ALA A 52 10.31 16.75 2.50
C ALA A 52 11.50 17.67 2.19
N ASN A 53 12.02 18.39 3.20
CA ASN A 53 13.11 19.36 3.05
C ASN A 53 14.49 18.84 3.52
N HIS A 54 14.63 17.55 3.82
CA HIS A 54 15.93 16.95 4.16
C HIS A 54 16.14 15.62 3.41
N PRO A 55 17.08 15.58 2.44
CA PRO A 55 17.47 14.33 1.81
C PRO A 55 18.21 13.47 2.85
N VAL A 56 17.67 12.29 3.14
CA VAL A 56 18.43 11.21 3.75
C VAL A 56 19.51 10.84 2.73
N SER A 57 20.77 10.81 3.16
CA SER A 57 21.94 10.46 2.34
C SER A 57 21.78 9.07 1.69
N ALA A 58 21.12 9.04 0.54
CA ALA A 58 21.30 8.09 -0.54
C ALA A 58 21.83 8.89 -1.73
N SER A 59 22.60 8.25 -2.62
CA SER A 59 23.19 8.87 -3.82
C SER A 59 22.31 9.97 -4.42
N ASN A 60 22.95 11.06 -4.84
CA ASN A 60 22.41 12.35 -5.27
C ASN A 60 21.50 12.33 -6.52
N THR A 61 20.64 11.32 -6.68
CA THR A 61 19.69 11.19 -7.79
C THR A 61 18.28 11.11 -7.20
N SER A 62 17.48 12.13 -7.48
CA SER A 62 16.03 12.06 -7.25
C SER A 62 15.44 10.85 -7.97
N TYR A 63 14.36 10.28 -7.43
CA TYR A 63 13.63 9.19 -8.09
C TYR A 63 13.27 9.61 -9.53
N GLN A 64 13.66 8.80 -10.50
CA GLN A 64 13.31 9.01 -11.91
C GLN A 64 11.97 8.36 -12.19
N TYR A 65 10.96 9.18 -12.47
CA TYR A 65 9.62 8.70 -12.77
C TYR A 65 9.57 8.06 -14.16
N GLU A 66 9.04 6.85 -14.20
CA GLU A 66 8.70 6.10 -15.40
C GLU A 66 7.19 5.82 -15.37
N THR A 67 6.55 5.93 -16.53
CA THR A 67 5.16 5.55 -16.69
C THR A 67 5.12 4.07 -17.04
N PRO A 68 4.51 3.19 -16.22
CA PRO A 68 4.36 1.79 -16.57
C PRO A 68 3.46 1.67 -17.81
N GLU A 69 3.86 0.79 -18.73
CA GLU A 69 3.08 0.49 -19.93
C GLU A 69 1.87 -0.38 -19.55
N LEU A 70 0.72 0.26 -19.38
CA LEU A 70 -0.55 -0.42 -19.10
C LEU A 70 -1.43 -0.44 -20.36
N GLY A 71 -2.31 -1.44 -20.47
CA GLY A 71 -3.26 -1.59 -21.59
C GLY A 71 -4.41 -0.58 -21.62
N ILE A 72 -4.17 0.66 -21.19
CA ILE A 72 -5.15 1.73 -21.13
C ILE A 72 -5.32 2.34 -22.52
N ARG A 73 -6.56 2.35 -23.03
CA ARG A 73 -6.93 3.07 -24.25
C ARG A 73 -8.02 4.08 -23.89
N GLU A 74 -7.81 5.33 -24.30
CA GLU A 74 -8.63 6.47 -23.87
C GLU A 74 -8.70 6.55 -22.32
N ASN A 75 -9.84 6.19 -21.74
CA ASN A 75 -10.08 6.20 -20.30
C ASN A 75 -10.44 4.82 -19.75
N VAL A 76 -10.19 3.74 -20.51
CA VAL A 76 -10.56 2.37 -20.14
C VAL A 76 -9.35 1.45 -20.25
N LEU A 77 -9.18 0.59 -19.25
CA LEU A 77 -8.29 -0.56 -19.30
C LEU A 77 -9.12 -1.79 -19.64
N TYR A 78 -8.72 -2.50 -20.69
CA TYR A 78 -9.42 -3.69 -21.17
C TYR A 78 -8.69 -4.94 -20.68
N THR A 79 -9.38 -5.79 -19.93
CA THR A 79 -8.95 -7.14 -19.59
C THR A 79 -9.72 -8.14 -20.46
N SER A 80 -9.32 -9.41 -20.42
CA SER A 80 -9.98 -10.46 -21.20
C SER A 80 -11.44 -10.71 -20.81
N ASP A 81 -11.85 -10.24 -19.63
CA ASP A 81 -13.18 -10.46 -19.06
C ASP A 81 -13.87 -9.18 -18.57
N ARG A 82 -13.24 -8.00 -18.67
CA ARG A 82 -13.76 -6.79 -18.06
C ARG A 82 -13.25 -5.49 -18.68
N GLU A 83 -14.11 -4.48 -18.68
CA GLU A 83 -13.75 -3.09 -18.94
C GLU A 83 -13.63 -2.32 -17.62
N ILE A 84 -12.45 -1.73 -17.38
CA ILE A 84 -12.10 -1.07 -16.13
C ILE A 84 -11.93 0.42 -16.41
N ARG A 85 -12.79 1.26 -15.83
CA ARG A 85 -12.74 2.71 -16.06
C ARG A 85 -11.65 3.32 -15.20
N VAL A 86 -10.79 4.14 -15.79
CA VAL A 86 -9.81 4.94 -15.04
C VAL A 86 -10.50 6.21 -14.55
N LEU A 87 -10.69 6.32 -13.23
CA LEU A 87 -11.35 7.45 -12.58
C LEU A 87 -10.40 8.61 -12.31
N MET A 88 -9.13 8.30 -12.01
CA MET A 88 -8.09 9.29 -11.72
C MET A 88 -6.73 8.74 -12.14
N ARG A 89 -5.88 9.64 -12.65
CA ARG A 89 -4.47 9.39 -12.92
C ARG A 89 -3.63 10.46 -12.25
N ASN A 90 -2.66 10.03 -11.46
CA ASN A 90 -1.55 10.85 -11.03
C ASN A 90 -0.29 10.27 -11.65
N GLU A 91 0.46 11.06 -12.41
CA GLU A 91 1.64 10.57 -13.14
C GLU A 91 2.86 10.46 -12.23
N LYS A 92 2.97 11.35 -11.22
CA LYS A 92 4.17 11.48 -10.37
C LYS A 92 3.74 11.76 -8.93
N PRO A 93 3.73 10.74 -8.05
CA PRO A 93 3.94 9.30 -8.28
C PRO A 93 2.85 8.67 -9.13
N TYR A 94 3.15 7.53 -9.74
CA TYR A 94 2.18 6.83 -10.56
C TYR A 94 1.09 6.19 -9.70
N VAL A 95 -0.11 6.76 -9.71
CA VAL A 95 -1.29 6.28 -8.97
C VAL A 95 -2.50 6.33 -9.88
N LEU A 96 -3.24 5.22 -9.96
CA LEU A 96 -4.52 5.12 -10.64
C LEU A 96 -5.62 4.79 -9.65
N HIS A 97 -6.77 5.45 -9.81
CA HIS A 97 -8.03 5.00 -9.21
C HIS A 97 -8.87 4.35 -10.31
N LEU A 98 -9.25 3.09 -10.10
CA LEU A 98 -9.89 2.23 -11.09
C LEU A 98 -11.29 1.86 -10.60
N ASP A 99 -12.31 2.03 -11.45
CA ASP A 99 -13.66 1.52 -11.20
C ASP A 99 -13.88 0.18 -11.89
N ASN A 100 -14.85 -0.58 -11.40
CA ASN A 100 -15.28 -1.82 -11.99
C ASN A 100 -14.15 -2.87 -12.11
N VAL A 101 -13.25 -2.94 -11.13
CA VAL A 101 -12.19 -3.96 -11.07
C VAL A 101 -12.77 -5.31 -10.66
N LEU A 102 -13.64 -5.31 -9.66
CA LEU A 102 -14.43 -6.46 -9.23
C LEU A 102 -15.93 -6.14 -9.27
N SER A 103 -16.76 -7.15 -9.49
CA SER A 103 -18.22 -7.02 -9.34
C SER A 103 -18.59 -7.09 -7.86
N SER A 104 -19.80 -6.66 -7.54
CA SER A 104 -20.33 -6.77 -6.18
C SER A 104 -20.29 -8.21 -5.67
N GLU A 105 -20.64 -9.17 -6.53
CA GLU A 105 -20.67 -10.60 -6.24
C GLU A 105 -19.25 -11.18 -6.06
N GLU A 106 -18.29 -10.74 -6.87
CA GLU A 106 -16.89 -11.16 -6.71
C GLU A 106 -16.30 -10.64 -5.40
N CYS A 107 -16.62 -9.39 -5.03
CA CYS A 107 -16.24 -8.84 -3.74
C CYS A 107 -16.83 -9.65 -2.57
N ASP A 108 -18.12 -9.94 -2.59
CA ASP A 108 -18.79 -10.71 -1.53
C ASP A 108 -18.24 -12.14 -1.45
N ARG A 109 -17.94 -12.75 -2.61
CA ARG A 109 -17.34 -14.08 -2.66
C ARG A 109 -15.93 -14.11 -2.08
N LEU A 110 -15.09 -13.11 -2.33
CA LEU A 110 -13.77 -13.00 -1.70
C LEU A 110 -13.88 -12.88 -0.18
N ILE A 111 -14.81 -12.03 0.32
CA ILE A 111 -15.08 -11.91 1.75
C ILE A 111 -15.50 -13.27 2.31
N SER A 112 -16.49 -13.93 1.69
CA SER A 112 -17.01 -15.22 2.13
C SER A 112 -15.94 -16.31 2.21
N LEU A 113 -15.06 -16.41 1.22
CA LEU A 113 -13.97 -17.38 1.20
C LEU A 113 -12.89 -17.10 2.27
N SER A 114 -12.82 -15.86 2.75
CA SER A 114 -11.78 -15.42 3.70
C SER A 114 -12.18 -15.53 5.18
N MET A 115 -13.48 -15.41 5.51
CA MET A 115 -13.95 -15.26 6.90
C MET A 115 -13.44 -16.35 7.86
N GLY A 116 -13.37 -17.62 7.43
CA GLY A 116 -12.90 -18.73 8.25
C GLY A 116 -11.38 -18.85 8.39
N ARG A 117 -10.60 -18.00 7.72
CA ARG A 117 -9.13 -18.10 7.61
C ARG A 117 -8.40 -16.88 8.15
N LEU A 118 -9.12 -15.84 8.56
CA LEU A 118 -8.53 -14.59 9.05
C LEU A 118 -7.73 -14.80 10.35
N GLN A 119 -6.53 -14.23 10.39
CA GLN A 119 -5.68 -14.18 11.57
C GLN A 119 -5.26 -12.74 11.85
N PRO A 120 -4.94 -12.35 13.10
CA PRO A 120 -4.39 -11.02 13.39
C PRO A 120 -3.19 -10.72 12.48
N SER A 121 -3.20 -9.56 11.82
CA SER A 121 -2.14 -9.18 10.90
C SER A 121 -0.85 -8.90 11.67
N LYS A 122 0.28 -9.30 11.09
CA LYS A 122 1.61 -8.95 11.61
C LYS A 122 2.20 -7.80 10.79
N VAL A 123 3.06 -7.01 11.42
CA VAL A 123 3.87 -5.99 10.76
C VAL A 123 5.29 -6.52 10.66
N VAL A 124 5.91 -6.38 9.48
CA VAL A 124 7.34 -6.62 9.32
C VAL A 124 8.06 -5.34 9.75
N ASP A 125 8.86 -5.43 10.80
CA ASP A 125 9.66 -4.30 11.26
C ASP A 125 10.67 -3.91 10.15
N PRO A 126 10.68 -2.66 9.66
CA PRO A 126 11.50 -2.27 8.51
C PRO A 126 13.01 -2.20 8.82
N LYS A 127 13.41 -2.20 10.09
CA LYS A 127 14.84 -2.19 10.50
C LYS A 127 15.38 -3.60 10.70
N THR A 128 14.59 -4.49 11.27
CA THR A 128 15.00 -5.84 11.66
C THR A 128 14.52 -6.92 10.69
N GLY A 129 13.42 -6.66 9.98
CA GLY A 129 12.71 -7.60 9.12
C GLY A 129 11.97 -8.70 9.89
N ILE A 130 11.75 -8.53 11.19
CA ILE A 130 11.05 -9.49 12.04
C ILE A 130 9.54 -9.18 12.01
N GLU A 131 8.72 -10.21 11.81
CA GLU A 131 7.28 -10.11 11.97
C GLU A 131 6.93 -9.91 13.45
N ARG A 132 6.24 -8.82 13.78
CA ARG A 132 5.69 -8.58 15.12
C ARG A 132 4.21 -8.22 15.03
N SER A 133 3.39 -8.77 15.92
CA SER A 133 2.07 -8.19 16.21
C SER A 133 2.30 -6.85 16.89
N THR A 134 2.18 -5.75 16.14
CA THR A 134 2.47 -4.40 16.66
C THR A 134 1.30 -3.46 16.39
N ALA A 135 1.23 -2.40 17.20
CA ALA A 135 0.23 -1.33 17.13
C ALA A 135 0.14 -0.59 15.79
N GLY A 136 1.07 -0.84 14.85
CA GLY A 136 1.12 -0.19 13.54
C GLY A 136 0.09 -0.71 12.54
N ARG A 137 -0.38 -1.96 12.68
CA ARG A 137 -1.43 -2.57 11.85
C ARG A 137 -2.30 -3.44 12.72
N THR A 138 -3.59 -3.13 12.77
CA THR A 138 -4.52 -3.78 13.69
C THR A 138 -5.59 -4.60 12.97
N SER A 139 -5.46 -4.83 11.66
CA SER A 139 -6.38 -5.65 10.87
C SER A 139 -6.26 -7.14 11.16
N HIS A 140 -7.25 -7.91 10.69
CA HIS A 140 -7.10 -9.34 10.46
C HIS A 140 -6.86 -9.60 8.98
N GLY A 141 -6.11 -10.64 8.64
CA GLY A 141 -5.77 -10.96 7.26
C GLY A 141 -5.53 -12.43 7.00
N MET A 142 -5.59 -12.79 5.71
CA MET A 142 -5.27 -14.11 5.20
C MET A 142 -4.76 -14.00 3.75
N TYR A 143 -4.04 -15.02 3.28
CA TYR A 143 -3.54 -15.10 1.90
C TYR A 143 -4.15 -16.27 1.14
N PHE A 144 -4.68 -16.02 -0.05
CA PHE A 144 -4.99 -17.07 -1.01
C PHE A 144 -3.70 -17.51 -1.71
N SER A 145 -3.58 -18.81 -1.99
CA SER A 145 -2.52 -19.31 -2.87
C SER A 145 -2.82 -18.95 -4.32
N LEU A 146 -1.76 -18.80 -5.14
CA LEU A 146 -1.92 -18.63 -6.58
C LEU A 146 -2.73 -19.79 -7.16
N ASN A 147 -3.73 -19.49 -7.99
CA ASN A 147 -4.58 -20.50 -8.63
C ASN A 147 -5.28 -21.47 -7.65
N GLU A 148 -5.57 -21.04 -6.41
CA GLU A 148 -6.20 -21.90 -5.39
C GLU A 148 -7.58 -22.45 -5.84
N ASN A 149 -8.30 -21.71 -6.70
CA ASN A 149 -9.49 -22.19 -7.42
C ASN A 149 -9.73 -21.36 -8.69
N SER A 150 -10.64 -21.82 -9.56
CA SER A 150 -10.92 -21.16 -10.85
C SER A 150 -11.39 -19.71 -10.72
N PHE A 151 -12.15 -19.38 -9.67
CA PHE A 151 -12.58 -18.01 -9.40
C PHE A 151 -11.41 -17.09 -9.07
N LEU A 152 -10.48 -17.55 -8.23
CA LEU A 152 -9.26 -16.81 -7.92
C LEU A 152 -8.34 -16.70 -9.14
N THR A 153 -8.21 -17.76 -9.94
CA THR A 153 -7.47 -17.72 -11.21
C THR A 153 -7.99 -16.62 -12.14
N THR A 154 -9.31 -16.47 -12.28
CA THR A 154 -9.90 -15.38 -13.08
C THR A 154 -9.51 -14.00 -12.54
N ILE A 155 -9.62 -13.79 -11.22
CA ILE A 155 -9.24 -12.52 -10.59
C ILE A 155 -7.74 -12.25 -10.77
N GLU A 156 -6.88 -13.25 -10.54
CA GLU A 156 -5.42 -13.08 -10.66
C GLU A 156 -4.99 -12.81 -12.09
N LYS A 157 -5.64 -13.44 -13.08
CA LYS A 157 -5.43 -13.14 -14.51
C LYS A 157 -5.84 -11.69 -14.83
N ARG A 158 -6.99 -11.25 -14.33
CA ARG A 158 -7.45 -9.86 -14.50
C ARG A 158 -6.45 -8.87 -13.89
N ILE A 159 -5.92 -9.15 -12.70
CA ILE A 159 -4.89 -8.31 -12.06
C ILE A 159 -3.59 -8.28 -12.88
N ALA A 160 -3.18 -9.41 -13.43
CA ALA A 160 -2.03 -9.48 -14.34
C ALA A 160 -2.24 -8.60 -15.58
N GLU A 161 -3.43 -8.64 -16.19
CA GLU A 161 -3.80 -7.80 -17.34
C GLU A 161 -3.89 -6.31 -16.97
N ILE A 162 -4.39 -5.95 -15.78
CA ILE A 162 -4.41 -4.57 -15.26
C ILE A 162 -3.00 -4.01 -15.12
N THR A 163 -2.08 -4.81 -14.60
CA THR A 163 -0.74 -4.37 -14.20
C THR A 163 0.30 -4.57 -15.30
N ASN A 164 -0.09 -5.28 -16.37
CA ASN A 164 0.76 -5.75 -17.45
C ASN A 164 1.98 -6.54 -16.94
N ILE A 165 1.80 -7.30 -15.86
CA ILE A 165 2.84 -8.12 -15.22
C ILE A 165 2.30 -9.54 -15.03
N PRO A 166 3.06 -10.61 -15.35
CA PRO A 166 2.61 -11.99 -15.22
C PRO A 166 2.10 -12.34 -13.81
N MET A 167 1.09 -13.20 -13.72
CA MET A 167 0.47 -13.57 -12.43
C MET A 167 1.48 -14.20 -11.47
N GLU A 168 2.52 -14.86 -11.99
CA GLU A 168 3.57 -15.54 -11.24
C GLU A 168 4.51 -14.56 -10.52
N HIS A 169 4.43 -13.27 -10.82
CA HIS A 169 5.14 -12.22 -10.07
C HIS A 169 4.28 -11.71 -8.90
N GLY A 170 3.01 -12.06 -8.86
CA GLY A 170 2.09 -11.62 -7.83
C GLY A 170 2.17 -12.50 -6.59
N GLU A 171 2.46 -11.90 -5.43
CA GLU A 171 2.27 -12.55 -4.12
C GLU A 171 0.82 -13.03 -3.96
N GLY A 172 0.57 -14.00 -3.08
CA GLY A 172 -0.80 -14.48 -2.83
C GLY A 172 -1.76 -13.34 -2.53
N LEU A 173 -2.99 -13.40 -3.06
CA LEU A 173 -3.98 -12.34 -2.87
C LEU A 173 -4.33 -12.24 -1.38
N GLN A 174 -3.98 -11.11 -0.75
CA GLN A 174 -4.22 -10.91 0.67
C GLN A 174 -5.59 -10.27 0.90
N VAL A 175 -6.48 -10.92 1.64
CA VAL A 175 -7.72 -10.28 2.13
C VAL A 175 -7.52 -9.77 3.53
N LEU A 176 -8.00 -8.56 3.79
CA LEU A 176 -7.89 -7.87 5.07
C LEU A 176 -9.24 -7.35 5.54
N ASN A 177 -9.46 -7.42 6.85
CA ASN A 177 -10.61 -6.83 7.52
C ASN A 177 -10.15 -5.87 8.63
N TYR A 178 -10.68 -4.65 8.58
CA TYR A 178 -10.52 -3.62 9.60
C TYR A 178 -11.89 -3.35 10.23
N LYS A 179 -12.00 -3.56 11.54
CA LYS A 179 -13.14 -3.14 12.36
C LYS A 179 -13.01 -1.67 12.77
N ASN A 180 -14.01 -1.13 13.47
CA ASN A 180 -13.96 0.23 14.02
C ASN A 180 -12.64 0.49 14.77
N ASP A 181 -12.11 1.69 14.59
CA ASP A 181 -10.83 2.21 15.11
C ASP A 181 -9.57 1.48 14.62
N GLN A 182 -9.70 0.40 13.85
CA GLN A 182 -8.54 -0.29 13.29
C GLN A 182 -7.98 0.46 12.07
N GLU A 183 -6.66 0.48 11.98
CA GLU A 183 -5.91 1.25 10.98
C GLU A 183 -4.65 0.53 10.51
N TYR A 184 -3.97 1.13 9.54
CA TYR A 184 -2.59 0.79 9.19
C TYR A 184 -1.78 2.08 9.05
N LYS A 185 -0.80 2.26 9.94
CA LYS A 185 0.10 3.41 9.98
C LYS A 185 0.87 3.60 8.66
N PRO A 186 1.36 4.82 8.39
CA PRO A 186 2.14 5.11 7.19
C PRO A 186 3.32 4.16 6.99
N HIS A 187 3.39 3.54 5.82
CA HIS A 187 4.41 2.57 5.45
C HIS A 187 4.66 2.59 3.94
N PHE A 188 5.70 1.86 3.55
CA PHE A 188 5.99 1.52 2.15
C PHE A 188 5.72 0.04 1.94
N ASP A 189 5.27 -0.31 0.74
CA ASP A 189 5.08 -1.72 0.37
C ASP A 189 6.37 -2.37 -0.13
N TYR A 190 7.32 -1.58 -0.65
CA TYR A 190 8.63 -2.08 -1.06
C TYR A 190 9.48 -2.51 0.15
N PHE A 191 10.40 -3.43 -0.08
CA PHE A 191 11.34 -3.87 0.94
C PHE A 191 12.50 -2.89 1.10
N PRO A 192 13.09 -2.80 2.30
CA PRO A 192 14.44 -2.27 2.47
C PRO A 192 15.42 -3.02 1.54
N SER A 193 16.42 -2.32 1.00
CA SER A 193 17.39 -2.90 0.05
C SER A 193 18.06 -4.17 0.58
N SER A 194 18.33 -4.25 1.88
CA SER A 194 18.92 -5.42 2.55
C SER A 194 18.01 -6.66 2.63
N LYS A 195 16.74 -6.54 2.26
CA LYS A 195 15.75 -7.62 2.28
C LYS A 195 15.26 -8.00 0.88
N VAL A 196 15.80 -7.36 -0.15
CA VAL A 196 15.52 -7.72 -1.55
C VAL A 196 16.26 -9.01 -1.87
N ASP A 197 15.50 -10.04 -2.21
CA ASP A 197 16.01 -11.38 -2.52
C ASP A 197 15.60 -11.74 -3.96
N PRO A 198 16.54 -11.72 -4.92
CA PRO A 198 16.26 -12.06 -6.32
C PRO A 198 15.69 -13.46 -6.52
N GLU A 199 16.09 -14.42 -5.68
CA GLU A 199 15.58 -15.81 -5.73
C GLU A 199 14.12 -15.91 -5.25
N LYS A 200 13.62 -14.86 -4.59
CA LYS A 200 12.22 -14.70 -4.18
C LYS A 200 11.52 -13.59 -4.95
N GLY A 201 11.86 -13.45 -6.23
CA GLY A 201 11.26 -12.50 -7.17
C GLY A 201 11.70 -11.04 -7.01
N GLY A 202 12.72 -10.76 -6.19
CA GLY A 202 13.30 -9.43 -6.06
C GLY A 202 12.39 -8.42 -5.37
N GLN A 203 12.48 -7.15 -5.77
CA GLN A 203 11.76 -6.04 -5.14
C GLN A 203 10.26 -6.06 -5.51
N ARG A 204 9.39 -5.52 -4.65
CA ARG A 204 8.01 -5.20 -5.06
C ARG A 204 8.01 -3.97 -5.96
N VAL A 205 7.26 -4.00 -7.06
CA VAL A 205 7.25 -2.92 -8.06
C VAL A 205 5.97 -2.10 -8.04
N GLY A 206 4.87 -2.69 -7.57
CA GLY A 206 3.59 -2.02 -7.49
C GLY A 206 2.60 -2.76 -6.61
N THR A 207 1.48 -2.10 -6.35
CA THR A 207 0.42 -2.65 -5.51
C THR A 207 -0.94 -2.29 -6.07
N LEU A 208 -1.80 -3.30 -6.15
CA LEU A 208 -3.22 -3.14 -6.44
C LEU A 208 -4.01 -3.44 -5.16
N LEU A 209 -4.66 -2.42 -4.61
CA LEU A 209 -5.53 -2.54 -3.44
C LEU A 209 -6.98 -2.33 -3.87
N ILE A 210 -7.78 -3.38 -3.72
CA ILE A 210 -9.17 -3.47 -4.17
C ILE A 210 -10.09 -3.36 -2.96
N TYR A 211 -11.10 -2.49 -3.00
CA TYR A 211 -12.09 -2.35 -1.95
C TYR A 211 -13.24 -3.35 -2.15
N LEU A 212 -13.51 -4.18 -1.13
CA LEU A 212 -14.50 -5.26 -1.21
C LEU A 212 -15.87 -4.85 -0.64
N ASN A 213 -15.95 -3.70 0.03
CA ASN A 213 -17.20 -3.11 0.48
C ASN A 213 -17.10 -1.59 0.57
N ASP A 214 -18.25 -0.92 0.60
CA ASP A 214 -18.34 0.50 0.94
C ASP A 214 -18.12 0.69 2.44
N VAL A 215 -17.40 1.74 2.81
CA VAL A 215 -17.14 2.12 4.20
C VAL A 215 -17.90 3.41 4.51
N PRO A 216 -18.90 3.39 5.41
CA PRO A 216 -19.71 4.57 5.71
C PRO A 216 -18.92 5.79 6.20
N ASP A 217 -17.89 5.59 7.03
CA ASP A 217 -16.99 6.68 7.46
C ASP A 217 -15.60 6.15 7.88
N GLY A 218 -14.57 6.94 7.61
CA GLY A 218 -13.16 6.55 7.79
C GLY A 218 -12.66 5.55 6.74
N GLY A 219 -11.58 4.84 7.06
CA GLY A 219 -11.05 3.74 6.24
C GLY A 219 -10.41 4.16 4.91
N GLN A 220 -10.19 5.46 4.66
CA GLN A 220 -9.53 5.93 3.44
C GLN A 220 -8.10 5.39 3.33
N THR A 221 -7.68 5.11 2.09
CA THR A 221 -6.26 4.91 1.77
C THR A 221 -5.63 6.28 1.52
N ILE A 222 -4.67 6.68 2.36
CA ILE A 222 -4.09 8.03 2.36
C ILE A 222 -2.66 7.98 1.85
N PHE A 223 -2.34 8.82 0.87
CA PHE A 223 -0.98 9.11 0.41
C PHE A 223 -0.57 10.49 0.95
N PRO A 224 -0.04 10.58 2.19
CA PRO A 224 0.16 11.85 2.88
C PRO A 224 1.10 12.81 2.15
N LYS A 225 2.08 12.29 1.40
CA LYS A 225 3.00 13.13 0.62
C LYS A 225 2.36 13.79 -0.61
N LEU A 226 1.18 13.29 -1.03
CA LEU A 226 0.40 13.84 -2.14
C LEU A 226 -0.75 14.72 -1.68
N GLY A 227 -1.07 14.70 -0.39
CA GLY A 227 -2.35 15.24 0.09
C GLY A 227 -3.56 14.49 -0.50
N LEU A 228 -3.38 13.25 -0.95
CA LEU A 228 -4.42 12.43 -1.59
C LEU A 228 -5.01 11.44 -0.59
N SER A 229 -6.33 11.29 -0.63
CA SER A 229 -7.06 10.25 0.10
C SER A 229 -8.09 9.60 -0.82
N ILE A 230 -8.16 8.28 -0.81
CA ILE A 230 -9.09 7.49 -1.63
C ILE A 230 -10.11 6.86 -0.69
N VAL A 231 -11.38 7.20 -0.89
CA VAL A 231 -12.50 6.66 -0.13
C VAL A 231 -12.83 5.26 -0.63
N PRO A 232 -13.02 4.27 0.26
CA PRO A 232 -13.40 2.92 -0.13
C PRO A 232 -14.76 2.91 -0.83
N LYS A 233 -14.78 2.41 -2.07
CA LYS A 233 -16.00 2.13 -2.83
C LYS A 233 -15.93 0.70 -3.35
N LYS A 234 -16.95 -0.12 -3.06
CA LYS A 234 -16.98 -1.54 -3.44
C LYS A 234 -16.69 -1.73 -4.93
N GLY A 235 -15.80 -2.66 -5.25
CA GLY A 235 -15.41 -3.01 -6.62
C GLY A 235 -14.37 -2.08 -7.26
N THR A 236 -14.06 -0.94 -6.65
CA THR A 236 -12.97 -0.06 -7.08
C THR A 236 -11.61 -0.53 -6.57
N ALA A 237 -10.53 -0.06 -7.18
CA ALA A 237 -9.18 -0.31 -6.71
C ALA A 237 -8.29 0.92 -6.86
N VAL A 238 -7.25 1.00 -6.04
CA VAL A 238 -6.10 1.87 -6.27
C VAL A 238 -4.92 1.03 -6.73
N TYR A 239 -4.34 1.39 -7.87
CA TYR A 239 -3.05 0.88 -8.31
C TYR A 239 -2.00 1.97 -8.11
N PHE A 240 -0.85 1.61 -7.54
CA PHE A 240 0.29 2.53 -7.46
C PHE A 240 1.58 1.78 -7.72
N HIS A 241 2.45 2.39 -8.52
CA HIS A 241 3.72 1.84 -8.96
C HIS A 241 4.86 2.65 -8.35
N TYR A 242 5.92 1.98 -7.89
CA TYR A 242 6.92 2.63 -7.04
C TYR A 242 8.34 2.09 -7.23
N THR A 243 8.62 1.32 -8.28
CA THR A 243 10.00 0.92 -8.61
C THR A 243 10.27 1.20 -10.07
N ASN A 244 11.38 1.87 -10.40
CA ASN A 244 11.73 2.16 -11.80
C ASN A 244 12.75 1.15 -12.36
N SER A 245 13.07 1.27 -13.65
CA SER A 245 14.04 0.40 -14.34
C SER A 245 15.46 0.49 -13.77
N LEU A 246 15.79 1.57 -13.06
CA LEU A 246 17.08 1.77 -12.37
C LEU A 246 17.13 1.11 -10.98
N GLY A 247 16.06 0.42 -10.56
CA GLY A 247 15.96 -0.21 -9.24
C GLY A 247 15.77 0.78 -8.09
N GLN A 248 15.44 2.05 -8.39
CA GLN A 248 15.08 3.03 -7.37
C GLN A 248 13.64 2.77 -6.90
N VAL A 249 13.34 3.18 -5.66
CA VAL A 249 11.98 3.12 -5.11
C VAL A 249 11.43 4.52 -4.84
N ASP A 250 10.15 4.73 -5.10
CA ASP A 250 9.51 6.05 -5.02
C ASP A 250 9.13 6.41 -3.58
N PRO A 251 9.78 7.40 -2.94
CA PRO A 251 9.43 7.80 -1.58
C PRO A 251 8.05 8.47 -1.50
N MET A 252 7.43 8.90 -2.61
CA MET A 252 6.09 9.48 -2.65
C MET A 252 4.97 8.43 -2.55
N SER A 253 5.31 7.15 -2.67
CA SER A 253 4.38 6.02 -2.48
C SER A 253 4.04 5.69 -1.02
N LEU A 254 4.58 6.47 -0.06
CA LEU A 254 4.22 6.37 1.36
C LEU A 254 2.71 6.46 1.48
N HIS A 255 2.09 5.45 2.09
CA HIS A 255 0.64 5.39 2.23
C HIS A 255 0.22 4.73 3.53
N SER A 256 -1.06 4.86 3.87
CA SER A 256 -1.67 4.33 5.10
C SER A 256 -3.14 3.98 4.88
N SER A 257 -3.70 3.18 5.78
CA SER A 257 -5.15 3.06 5.93
C SER A 257 -5.56 3.83 7.18
N SER A 258 -6.36 4.87 7.01
CA SER A 258 -6.93 5.60 8.15
C SER A 258 -7.88 4.70 8.97
N PRO A 259 -8.14 5.06 10.25
CA PRO A 259 -9.09 4.34 11.08
C PRO A 259 -10.47 4.25 10.44
N VAL A 260 -11.12 3.09 10.55
CA VAL A 260 -12.55 2.96 10.24
C VAL A 260 -13.34 3.62 11.37
N LEU A 261 -14.17 4.61 11.05
CA LEU A 261 -14.95 5.34 12.05
C LEU A 261 -16.38 4.80 12.16
N LYS A 262 -16.90 4.23 11.08
CA LYS A 262 -18.23 3.59 11.07
C LYS A 262 -18.26 2.41 10.10
N GLY A 263 -18.65 1.24 10.61
CA GLY A 263 -18.83 0.01 9.83
C GLY A 263 -17.60 -0.88 9.89
N GLU A 264 -17.18 -1.41 8.75
CA GLU A 264 -15.95 -2.18 8.60
C GLU A 264 -15.38 -2.00 7.20
N LYS A 265 -14.08 -2.23 7.05
CA LYS A 265 -13.40 -2.17 5.75
C LYS A 265 -12.83 -3.54 5.40
N TRP A 266 -13.21 -4.03 4.24
CA TRP A 266 -12.64 -5.20 3.59
C TRP A 266 -11.87 -4.77 2.35
N VAL A 267 -10.63 -5.25 2.23
CA VAL A 267 -9.81 -5.03 1.03
C VAL A 267 -9.11 -6.32 0.60
N ALA A 268 -8.86 -6.44 -0.70
CA ALA A 268 -7.93 -7.40 -1.24
C ALA A 268 -6.69 -6.67 -1.78
N THR A 269 -5.51 -7.11 -1.38
CA THR A 269 -4.23 -6.51 -1.79
C THR A 269 -3.41 -7.52 -2.56
N LYS A 270 -2.94 -7.11 -3.74
CA LYS A 270 -1.96 -7.85 -4.54
C LYS A 270 -0.67 -7.05 -4.59
N TRP A 271 0.39 -7.57 -3.99
CA TRP A 271 1.75 -7.07 -4.18
C TRP A 271 2.38 -7.74 -5.38
N ILE A 272 3.05 -6.94 -6.21
CA ILE A 272 3.63 -7.39 -7.48
C ILE A 272 5.14 -7.31 -7.37
N ARG A 273 5.83 -8.40 -7.71
CA ARG A 273 7.29 -8.53 -7.67
C ARG A 273 7.92 -8.22 -9.01
N GLN A 274 9.20 -7.89 -8.97
CA GLN A 274 10.01 -7.65 -10.17
C GLN A 274 10.17 -8.93 -11.00
N GLY A 275 10.30 -10.08 -10.33
CA GLY A 275 10.46 -11.39 -10.94
C GLY A 275 9.46 -12.42 -10.43
N ASN A 276 9.50 -13.60 -11.05
CA ASN A 276 8.70 -14.75 -10.68
C ASN A 276 9.03 -15.22 -9.25
N ILE A 277 8.00 -15.50 -8.44
CA ILE A 277 8.13 -16.02 -7.07
C ILE A 277 7.70 -17.48 -6.91
N TYR A 278 7.17 -18.10 -7.96
CA TYR A 278 6.79 -19.49 -7.97
C TYR A 278 7.82 -20.31 -8.77
N PRO A 279 8.14 -21.54 -8.34
CA PRO A 279 9.08 -22.38 -9.06
C PRO A 279 8.60 -22.57 -10.50
N LYS A 280 9.50 -22.35 -11.47
CA LYS A 280 9.21 -22.63 -12.88
C LYS A 280 8.82 -24.12 -12.99
N PRO A 281 7.74 -24.47 -13.70
CA PRO A 281 7.44 -25.89 -13.94
C PRO A 281 8.67 -26.54 -14.57
N VAL A 282 9.15 -27.63 -13.97
CA VAL A 282 10.26 -28.40 -14.52
C VAL A 282 9.84 -28.85 -15.90
N LYS A 283 10.54 -28.38 -16.94
CA LYS A 283 10.35 -28.93 -18.28
C LYS A 283 10.76 -30.40 -18.22
N VAL A 284 9.78 -31.30 -18.16
CA VAL A 284 10.03 -32.71 -18.45
C VAL A 284 10.32 -32.76 -19.93
N HIS A 285 11.59 -32.85 -20.29
CA HIS A 285 11.98 -33.18 -21.66
C HIS A 285 11.50 -34.61 -21.93
N SER A 286 10.38 -34.72 -22.65
CA SER A 286 9.95 -35.93 -23.33
C SER A 286 10.81 -36.18 -24.57
#